data_AF-A0A1W9XFN2-F1
#
_entry.id   AF-A0A1W9XFN2-F1
#
_cell.length_a   1.000
_cell.length_b   1.000
_cell.length_c   1.000
_cell.angle_alpha   90.00
_cell.angle_beta   90.00
_cell.angle_gamma   90.00
#
_symmetry.space_group_name_H-M   'P 1'
#
loop_
_entity.id
_entity.type
_entity.pdbx_description
1 polymer ?
#
loop_
_entity_poly.entity_id
_entity_poly.type
_entity_poly.pdbx_seq_one_letter_code
_entity_poly.pdbx_strand_id
1 'polypeptide(L)'
;MYAQFRDRAGNTANALALTEMVEDMPDQHTITAIAGENGTIIPSGEVSVYSGEDMRFTLTPDNGYEVDRVLANGQPVTSDGNICTLRDVSANGSVSVTFRPESVVSYRIDSDM
;
A
#
# COMPACT_ATOMS: atom_id res chain seq x y z
N MET A 1 -25.29 -24.93 14.26
CA MET A 1 -26.21 -25.79 15.03
C MET A 1 -27.65 -25.63 14.52
N TYR A 2 -28.20 -26.56 13.72
CA TYR A 2 -29.54 -26.42 13.11
C TYR A 2 -30.64 -26.38 14.16
N ALA A 3 -31.36 -25.27 14.29
CA ALA A 3 -32.63 -25.24 15.01
C ALA A 3 -33.75 -25.61 14.03
N GLN A 4 -34.34 -26.79 14.20
CA GLN A 4 -35.52 -27.18 13.44
C GLN A 4 -36.77 -26.68 14.15
N PHE A 5 -37.50 -25.75 13.51
CA PHE A 5 -38.85 -25.40 13.92
C PHE A 5 -39.84 -26.20 13.07
N ARG A 6 -40.70 -26.99 13.71
CA ARG A 6 -41.83 -27.66 13.05
C ARG A 6 -43.04 -26.75 13.17
N ASP A 7 -43.69 -26.42 12.06
CA ASP A 7 -45.04 -25.86 12.10
C ASP A 7 -46.10 -26.98 12.22
N ARG A 8 -47.35 -26.59 12.51
CA ARG A 8 -48.46 -27.55 12.76
C ARG A 8 -48.82 -28.39 11.53
N ALA A 9 -48.40 -28.03 10.30
CA ALA A 9 -48.57 -28.82 9.09
C ALA A 9 -47.42 -29.80 8.81
N GLY A 10 -46.39 -29.84 9.68
CA GLY A 10 -45.29 -30.79 9.57
C GLY A 10 -44.21 -30.43 8.55
N ASN A 11 -44.19 -29.19 8.03
CA ASN A 11 -43.08 -28.77 7.19
C ASN A 11 -41.85 -28.55 8.09
N THR A 12 -40.72 -29.11 7.65
CA THR A 12 -39.43 -28.90 8.32
C THR A 12 -38.66 -27.91 7.45
N ALA A 13 -38.67 -26.64 7.82
CA ALA A 13 -37.74 -25.68 7.23
C ALA A 13 -36.37 -25.91 7.88
N ASN A 14 -35.45 -26.56 7.15
CA ASN A 14 -34.05 -26.60 7.53
C ASN A 14 -33.45 -25.22 7.23
N ALA A 15 -33.59 -24.27 8.16
CA ALA A 15 -32.78 -23.06 8.11
C ALA A 15 -31.34 -23.48 8.44
N LEU A 16 -30.43 -23.28 7.48
CA LEU A 16 -28.98 -23.45 7.67
C LEU A 16 -28.60 -22.70 8.93
N ALA A 17 -28.20 -23.42 9.97
CA ALA A 17 -27.50 -22.76 11.04
C ALA A 17 -26.11 -22.43 10.54
N LEU A 18 -26.00 -21.20 10.06
CA LEU A 18 -24.73 -20.57 9.77
C LEU A 18 -23.93 -20.67 11.07
N THR A 19 -22.82 -21.39 11.02
CA THR A 19 -21.82 -21.35 12.09
C THR A 19 -21.43 -19.87 12.23
N GLU A 20 -21.79 -19.23 13.35
CA GLU A 20 -21.15 -17.99 13.77
C GLU A 20 -19.69 -18.34 14.09
N MET A 21 -18.86 -18.39 13.06
CA MET A 21 -17.49 -17.93 13.21
C MET A 21 -17.63 -16.41 13.13
N VAL A 22 -17.74 -15.75 14.29
CA VAL A 22 -17.44 -14.32 14.35
C VAL A 22 -15.93 -14.25 14.23
N GLU A 23 -15.42 -14.48 13.02
CA GLU A 23 -14.05 -14.10 12.71
C GLU A 23 -14.07 -12.58 12.73
N ASP A 24 -13.54 -12.00 13.80
CA ASP A 24 -13.10 -10.60 13.81
C ASP A 24 -11.94 -10.51 12.81
N MET A 25 -12.27 -10.65 11.52
CA MET A 25 -11.31 -10.49 10.44
C MET A 25 -10.95 -9.02 10.45
N PRO A 26 -9.69 -8.66 10.71
CA PRO A 26 -9.29 -7.26 10.73
C PRO A 26 -9.62 -6.63 9.38
N ASP A 27 -10.28 -5.48 9.42
CA ASP A 27 -10.61 -4.70 8.23
C ASP A 27 -9.33 -4.50 7.40
N GLN A 28 -9.43 -4.68 6.08
CA GLN A 28 -8.33 -4.47 5.16
C GLN A 28 -8.55 -3.20 4.33
N HIS A 29 -7.46 -2.53 4.01
CA HIS A 29 -7.41 -1.39 3.13
C HIS A 29 -6.52 -1.69 1.92
N THR A 30 -6.89 -1.13 0.78
CA THR A 30 -6.11 -1.24 -0.45
C THR A 30 -5.27 0.02 -0.64
N ILE A 31 -3.96 -0.15 -0.77
CA ILE A 31 -3.01 0.89 -1.17
C ILE A 31 -2.58 0.64 -2.61
N THR A 32 -2.81 1.63 -3.48
CA THR A 32 -2.34 1.59 -4.87
C THR A 32 -0.97 2.24 -4.96
N ALA A 33 0.07 1.44 -5.20
CA ALA A 33 1.45 1.88 -5.32
C ALA A 33 1.89 1.99 -6.79
N ILE A 34 2.30 3.17 -7.21
CA ILE A 34 2.65 3.49 -8.60
C ILE A 34 4.04 4.12 -8.64
N ALA A 35 4.91 3.58 -9.50
CA ALA A 35 6.18 4.22 -9.84
C ALA A 35 6.06 4.91 -11.21
N GLY A 36 6.59 6.14 -11.28
CA GLY A 36 6.88 6.80 -12.54
C GLY A 36 8.06 6.14 -13.26
N GLU A 37 8.37 6.64 -14.46
CA GLU A 37 9.48 6.15 -15.27
C GLU A 37 10.84 6.29 -14.55
N ASN A 38 11.81 5.45 -14.93
CA ASN A 38 13.19 5.47 -14.45
C ASN A 38 13.38 5.10 -12.97
N GLY A 39 12.49 4.26 -12.46
CA GLY A 39 12.65 3.60 -11.17
C GLY A 39 11.48 2.69 -10.87
N THR A 40 11.52 2.08 -9.69
CA THR A 40 10.52 1.10 -9.24
C THR A 40 10.08 1.35 -7.80
N ILE A 41 8.87 0.91 -7.48
CA ILE A 41 8.31 0.86 -6.12
C ILE A 41 7.98 -0.60 -5.79
N ILE A 42 8.36 -1.06 -4.59
CA ILE A 42 8.08 -2.43 -4.14
C ILE A 42 7.48 -2.39 -2.74
N PRO A 43 6.29 -2.96 -2.52
CA PRO A 43 5.41 -3.57 -3.54
C PRO A 43 4.77 -2.53 -4.48
N SER A 44 4.36 -2.97 -5.67
CA SER A 44 3.67 -2.15 -6.67
C SER A 44 2.25 -2.67 -6.95
N GLY A 45 1.41 -1.82 -7.56
CA GLY A 45 0.02 -2.16 -7.86
C GLY A 45 -0.87 -2.05 -6.62
N GLU A 46 -1.93 -2.85 -6.58
CA GLU A 46 -2.84 -2.90 -5.43
C GLU A 46 -2.25 -3.80 -4.33
N VAL A 47 -2.10 -3.25 -3.13
CA VAL A 47 -1.55 -3.92 -1.98
C VAL A 47 -2.54 -3.87 -0.83
N SER A 48 -2.89 -5.02 -0.27
CA SER A 48 -3.75 -5.11 0.92
C SER A 48 -2.92 -4.97 2.19
N VAL A 49 -3.39 -4.12 3.10
CA VAL A 49 -2.83 -3.92 4.45
C VAL A 49 -3.95 -3.94 5.48
N TYR A 50 -3.69 -4.50 6.65
CA TYR A 50 -4.67 -4.52 7.72
C TYR A 50 -4.83 -3.13 8.36
N SER A 51 -6.03 -2.85 8.84
CA SER A 51 -6.36 -1.60 9.49
C SER A 51 -5.46 -1.39 10.73
N GLY A 52 -4.85 -0.21 10.81
CA GLY A 52 -3.90 0.17 11.87
C GLY A 52 -2.48 -0.36 11.67
N GLU A 53 -2.19 -1.12 10.62
CA GLU A 53 -0.81 -1.53 10.32
C GLU A 53 -0.04 -0.49 9.50
N ASP A 54 1.29 -0.59 9.61
CA ASP A 54 2.23 0.20 8.81
C ASP A 54 2.56 -0.54 7.51
N MET A 55 2.56 0.20 6.40
CA MET A 55 2.95 -0.31 5.09
C MET A 55 4.25 0.33 4.61
N ARG A 56 5.26 -0.50 4.35
CA ARG A 56 6.58 -0.04 3.87
C ARG A 56 6.74 -0.31 2.37
N PHE A 57 7.18 0.72 1.65
CA PHE A 57 7.55 0.69 0.25
C PHE A 57 9.03 0.98 0.08
N THR A 58 9.68 0.19 -0.76
CA THR A 58 11.06 0.40 -1.19
C THR A 58 11.06 1.03 -2.57
N LEU A 59 11.74 2.17 -2.70
CA LEU A 59 11.88 2.93 -3.93
C LEU A 59 13.28 2.64 -4.48
N THR A 60 13.37 2.17 -5.72
CA THR A 60 14.67 1.91 -6.37
C THR A 60 14.76 2.75 -7.63
N PRO A 61 15.46 3.89 -7.61
CA PRO A 61 15.79 4.65 -8.82
C PRO A 61 16.64 3.79 -9.76
N ASP A 62 16.45 3.97 -11.06
CA ASP A 62 17.34 3.39 -12.07
C ASP A 62 18.71 4.09 -12.05
N ASN A 63 19.72 3.48 -12.66
CA ASN A 63 21.07 4.03 -12.69
C ASN A 63 21.11 5.43 -13.33
N GLY A 64 21.69 6.41 -12.62
CA GLY A 64 21.73 7.81 -13.04
C GLY A 64 20.48 8.61 -12.72
N TYR A 65 19.56 8.07 -11.92
CA TYR A 65 18.36 8.74 -11.43
C TYR A 65 18.32 8.77 -9.90
N GLU A 66 17.59 9.73 -9.35
CA GLU A 66 17.26 9.86 -7.93
C GLU A 66 15.75 10.02 -7.73
N VAL A 67 15.27 9.76 -6.53
CA VAL A 67 13.87 10.03 -6.15
C VAL A 67 13.62 11.54 -6.24
N ASP A 68 12.65 11.96 -7.05
CA ASP A 68 12.25 13.36 -7.16
C ASP A 68 11.17 13.71 -6.14
N ARG A 69 10.05 12.97 -6.16
CA ARG A 69 8.91 13.20 -5.26
C ARG A 69 8.24 11.89 -4.90
N VAL A 70 7.72 11.85 -3.67
CA VAL A 70 6.82 10.81 -3.19
C VAL A 70 5.53 11.48 -2.75
N LEU A 71 4.40 11.00 -3.26
CA LEU A 71 3.06 11.47 -2.95
C LEU A 71 2.28 10.34 -2.27
N ALA A 72 1.72 10.60 -1.09
CA ALA A 72 0.71 9.73 -0.49
C ALA A 72 -0.66 10.40 -0.62
N ASN A 73 -1.64 9.72 -1.22
CA ASN A 73 -2.97 10.28 -1.48
C ASN A 73 -2.93 11.63 -2.21
N GLY A 74 -1.95 11.81 -3.10
CA GLY A 74 -1.72 13.06 -3.84
C GLY A 74 -1.04 14.18 -3.04
N GLN A 75 -0.70 13.97 -1.77
CA GLN A 75 0.03 14.93 -0.94
C GLN A 75 1.51 14.56 -0.84
N PRO A 76 2.45 15.52 -0.94
CA PRO A 76 3.87 15.24 -0.80
C PRO A 76 4.21 14.72 0.58
N VAL A 77 4.98 13.64 0.63
CA VAL A 77 5.49 13.03 1.86
C VAL A 77 7.01 12.93 1.82
N THR A 78 7.62 12.98 2.99
CA THR A 78 9.05 12.75 3.14
C THR A 78 9.32 11.24 3.11
N SER A 79 10.21 10.80 2.23
CA SER A 79 10.81 9.46 2.30
C SER A 79 12.12 9.50 3.07
N ASP A 80 12.42 8.44 3.81
CA ASP A 80 13.72 8.26 4.46
C ASP A 80 14.65 7.61 3.42
N GLY A 81 15.32 8.46 2.64
CA GLY A 81 16.04 8.05 1.44
C GLY A 81 15.10 7.33 0.46
N ASN A 82 15.37 6.05 0.24
CA ASN A 82 14.65 5.17 -0.68
C ASN A 82 13.49 4.41 -0.02
N ILE A 83 13.09 4.78 1.20
CA ILE A 83 12.01 4.11 1.93
C ILE A 83 10.84 5.07 2.16
N CYS A 84 9.65 4.66 1.75
CA CYS A 84 8.39 5.32 2.09
C CYS A 84 7.58 4.43 3.03
N THR A 85 7.11 4.96 4.15
CA THR A 85 6.26 4.22 5.08
C THR A 85 4.94 4.96 5.25
N LEU A 86 3.84 4.29 4.92
CA LEU A 86 2.51 4.71 5.37
C LEU A 86 2.28 4.12 6.75
N ARG A 87 1.98 4.97 7.73
CA ARG A 87 1.70 4.52 9.10
C ARG A 87 0.21 4.52 9.38
N ASP A 88 -0.20 3.64 10.29
CA ASP A 88 -1.57 3.60 10.81
C ASP A 88 -2.63 3.62 9.70
N VAL A 89 -2.50 2.71 8.72
CA VAL A 89 -3.39 2.70 7.56
C VAL A 89 -4.82 2.40 8.00
N SER A 90 -5.71 3.38 7.82
CA SER A 90 -7.12 3.33 8.27
C SER A 90 -8.13 3.57 7.16
N ALA A 91 -7.64 3.72 5.93
CA ALA A 91 -8.46 3.87 4.73
C ALA A 91 -7.67 3.44 3.49
N ASN A 92 -8.40 3.18 2.41
CA ASN A 92 -7.79 2.99 1.09
C ASN A 92 -7.00 4.24 0.69
N GLY A 93 -5.93 4.03 -0.06
CA GLY A 93 -5.04 5.12 -0.44
C GLY A 93 -4.17 4.82 -1.64
N SER A 94 -3.29 5.76 -1.94
CA SER A 94 -2.32 5.63 -3.01
C SER A 94 -0.95 6.15 -2.60
N VAL A 95 0.09 5.54 -3.16
CA VAL A 95 1.46 6.04 -3.11
C VAL A 95 1.94 6.18 -4.54
N SER A 96 2.48 7.33 -4.88
CA SER A 96 3.07 7.60 -6.20
C SER A 96 4.46 8.17 -6.04
N VAL A 97 5.44 7.60 -6.75
CA VAL A 97 6.81 8.09 -6.76
C VAL A 97 7.21 8.53 -8.16
N THR A 98 7.95 9.63 -8.28
CA THR A 98 8.60 10.07 -9.51
C THR A 98 10.10 10.15 -9.33
N PHE A 99 10.84 9.96 -10.43
CA PHE A 99 12.30 9.97 -10.47
C PHE A 99 12.78 11.07 -11.42
N ARG A 100 13.96 11.62 -11.14
CA ARG A 100 14.63 12.60 -12.00
C ARG A 100 16.10 12.24 -12.20
N PRO A 101 16.76 12.72 -13.26
CA PRO A 101 18.19 12.51 -13.45
C PRO A 101 19.00 13.00 -12.25
N GLU A 102 19.99 12.22 -11.83
CA GLU A 102 20.90 12.56 -10.75
C GLU A 102 21.72 13.81 -11.14
N SER A 103 21.82 14.76 -10.21
CA SER A 103 22.57 15.99 -10.44
C SER A 103 24.07 15.76 -10.26
N VAL A 104 24.78 15.49 -11.37
CA VAL A 104 26.24 15.37 -11.33
C VAL A 104 26.88 16.76 -11.21
N VAL A 105 27.44 17.08 -10.05
CA VAL A 105 28.22 18.31 -9.86
C VAL A 105 29.59 18.14 -10.49
N SER A 106 29.85 18.82 -11.61
CA SER A 106 31.20 18.87 -12.20
C SER A 106 32.04 19.92 -11.48
N TYR A 107 33.07 19.50 -10.74
CA TYR A 107 34.12 20.41 -10.28
C TYR A 107 35.07 20.72 -11.44
N ARG A 108 35.06 21.96 -11.92
CA ARG A 108 36.13 22.45 -12.79
C ARG A 108 37.32 22.74 -11.89
N ILE A 109 38.41 21.98 -12.03
CA ILE A 109 39.70 22.41 -11.51
C ILE A 109 40.20 23.45 -12.50
N ASP A 110 39.82 24.71 -12.28
CA ASP A 110 40.54 25.81 -12.88
C ASP A 110 41.96 25.72 -12.31
N SER A 111 42.86 25.19 -13.13
CA SER A 111 44.28 25.10 -12.82
C SER A 111 44.82 26.52 -12.94
N ASP A 112 44.77 27.27 -11.84
CA ASP A 112 45.54 28.50 -11.71
C ASP A 112 47.01 28.09 -11.64
N MET A 113 47.68 28.14 -12.80
CA MET A 113 49.12 28.05 -12.96
C MET A 113 49.70 29.44 -13.10
#